data_AF-A0A0W0VH97-F1
#
_entry.id   AF-A0A0W0VH97-F1
#
_cell.length_a   1.000
_cell.length_b   1.000
_cell.length_c   1.000
_cell.angle_alpha   90.00
_cell.angle_beta   90.00
_cell.angle_gamma   90.00
#
_symmetry.space_group_name_H-M   'P 1'
#
loop_
_entity.id
_entity.type
_entity.pdbx_description
1 polymer ?
#
loop_
_entity_poly.entity_id
_entity_poly.type
_entity_poly.pdbx_seq_one_letter_code
_entity_poly.pdbx_strand_id
1 'polypeptide(L)'
;MNFTYCKHWADKTLRVRVFILLLAASVLLCGCISNILTGASLIYERHSIYKSLSDFQLSANASRALYHDEVFKCRQCAIDLAVFNGDILLAGHVPSAKLRQEAQKRIAALQGYRRLFNQLAIRRTDPNYIQDSWITAKIRAQILADARINPKKFKVITADRIVYLMGDVIPLQATLVIDIARQCVGVKRVVKLLRYYNLSNHAIT
;
A
#
# COMPACT_ATOMS: atom_id res chain seq x y z
N MET A 1 41.36 37.20 -49.89
CA MET A 1 39.94 36.78 -49.95
C MET A 1 39.89 35.27 -49.77
N ASN A 2 39.19 34.63 -48.84
CA ASN A 2 38.32 35.13 -47.79
C ASN A 2 38.27 34.08 -46.66
N PHE A 3 38.46 34.58 -45.44
CA PHE A 3 38.55 33.93 -44.13
C PHE A 3 37.18 33.37 -43.64
N THR A 4 36.32 32.89 -44.54
CA THR A 4 34.88 32.70 -44.27
C THR A 4 34.48 31.28 -43.84
N TYR A 5 35.33 30.27 -44.02
CA TYR A 5 34.96 28.88 -43.73
C TYR A 5 35.09 28.49 -42.24
N CYS A 6 35.92 29.18 -41.45
CA CYS A 6 36.16 28.80 -40.06
C CYS A 6 35.05 29.26 -39.08
N LYS A 7 34.32 30.35 -39.41
CA LYS A 7 33.22 30.87 -38.57
C LYS A 7 31.98 29.95 -38.57
N HIS A 8 31.70 29.26 -39.68
CA HIS A 8 30.47 28.48 -39.83
C HIS A 8 30.45 27.19 -38.98
N TRP A 9 31.61 26.63 -38.64
CA TRP A 9 31.74 25.45 -37.76
C TRP A 9 31.71 25.80 -36.26
N ALA A 10 32.22 26.98 -35.89
CA ALA A 10 32.17 27.48 -34.52
C ALA A 10 30.72 27.82 -34.08
N ASP A 11 29.90 28.36 -34.98
CA ASP A 11 28.49 28.70 -34.70
C ASP A 11 27.61 27.45 -34.47
N LYS A 12 27.86 26.35 -35.20
CA LYS A 12 27.08 25.11 -35.02
C LYS A 12 27.37 24.43 -33.69
N THR A 13 28.62 24.42 -33.25
CA THR A 13 29.01 23.84 -31.96
C THR A 13 28.56 24.70 -30.77
N LEU A 14 28.51 26.03 -30.93
CA LEU A 14 27.96 26.95 -29.94
C LEU A 14 26.44 26.77 -29.75
N ARG A 15 25.70 26.63 -30.86
CA ARG A 15 24.23 26.40 -30.81
C ARG A 15 23.86 25.09 -30.14
N VAL A 16 24.61 24.00 -30.38
CA VAL A 16 24.38 22.71 -29.72
C VAL A 16 24.69 22.77 -28.23
N ARG A 17 25.77 23.45 -27.83
CA ARG A 17 26.10 23.65 -26.40
C ARG A 17 25.06 24.50 -25.66
N VAL A 18 24.55 25.55 -26.30
CA VAL A 18 23.44 26.36 -25.76
C VAL A 18 22.17 25.52 -25.59
N PHE A 19 21.86 24.65 -26.57
CA PHE A 19 20.70 23.77 -26.48
C PHE A 19 20.82 22.74 -25.35
N ILE A 20 22.00 22.14 -25.17
CA ILE A 20 22.26 21.18 -24.07
C ILE A 20 22.18 21.89 -22.70
N LEU A 21 22.71 23.11 -22.58
CA LEU A 21 22.61 23.91 -21.35
C LEU A 21 21.17 24.31 -21.03
N LEU A 22 20.36 24.67 -22.04
CA LEU A 22 18.94 24.97 -21.88
C LEU A 22 18.12 23.74 -21.43
N LEU A 23 18.46 22.55 -21.96
CA LEU A 23 17.79 21.30 -21.62
C LEU A 23 18.20 20.78 -20.23
N ALA A 24 19.43 21.05 -19.80
CA ALA A 24 19.87 20.78 -18.42
C ALA A 24 19.23 21.75 -17.42
N ALA A 25 19.04 23.02 -17.80
CA ALA A 25 18.37 24.01 -16.96
C ALA A 25 16.89 23.68 -16.72
N SER A 26 16.17 23.16 -17.72
CA SER A 26 14.75 22.80 -17.55
C SER A 26 14.51 21.68 -16.54
N VAL A 27 15.45 20.74 -16.40
CA VAL A 27 15.39 19.66 -15.39
C VAL A 27 15.53 20.21 -13.95
N LEU A 28 16.25 21.33 -13.78
CA LEU A 28 16.43 22.00 -12.49
C LEU A 28 15.22 22.87 -12.08
N LEU A 29 14.35 23.24 -13.03
CA LEU A 29 13.17 24.08 -12.79
C LEU A 29 11.91 23.31 -12.32
N CYS A 30 11.91 21.98 -12.36
CA CYS A 30 10.79 21.16 -11.84
C CYS A 30 10.79 20.98 -10.30
N GLY A 31 11.62 21.72 -9.57
CA GLY A 31 11.82 21.56 -8.12
C GLY A 31 10.76 22.21 -7.19
N CYS A 32 9.73 22.89 -7.69
CA CYS A 32 8.77 23.62 -6.84
C CYS A 32 7.31 23.32 -7.19
N ILE A 33 6.86 22.07 -7.01
CA ILE A 33 5.44 21.80 -6.77
C ILE A 33 5.26 21.87 -5.25
N SER A 34 5.35 23.08 -4.71
CA SER A 34 5.10 23.35 -3.30
C SER A 34 3.61 23.13 -3.04
N ASN A 35 3.32 22.11 -2.26
CA ASN A 35 1.99 21.79 -1.78
C ASN A 35 1.31 23.05 -1.22
N ILE A 36 0.12 23.37 -1.74
CA ILE A 36 -0.75 24.44 -1.24
C ILE A 36 -1.20 24.03 0.17
N LEU A 37 -0.53 24.59 1.18
CA LEU A 37 -0.83 24.44 2.60
C LEU A 37 -1.68 25.64 3.04
N THR A 38 -2.96 25.62 2.69
CA THR A 38 -3.98 26.50 3.30
C THR A 38 -4.39 25.90 4.64
N GLY A 39 -4.14 26.62 5.73
CA GLY A 39 -4.30 26.16 7.13
C GLY A 39 -5.72 25.75 7.59
N ALA A 40 -6.69 25.67 6.68
CA ALA A 40 -8.05 25.21 6.97
C ALA A 40 -8.17 23.67 7.12
N SER A 41 -7.22 22.89 6.59
CA SER A 41 -7.20 21.42 6.72
C SER A 41 -6.70 20.90 8.08
N LEU A 42 -6.06 21.75 8.90
CA LEU A 42 -5.36 21.34 10.10
C LEU A 42 -6.27 20.81 11.23
N ILE A 43 -7.55 21.20 11.26
CA ILE A 43 -8.46 20.83 12.35
C ILE A 43 -9.04 19.42 12.15
N TYR A 44 -9.32 19.02 10.90
CA TYR A 44 -9.88 17.69 10.59
C TYR A 44 -8.82 16.58 10.58
N GLU A 45 -7.56 16.92 10.28
CA GLU A 45 -6.54 15.91 10.00
C GLU A 45 -5.80 15.38 11.23
N ARG A 46 -5.90 16.04 12.40
CA ARG A 46 -5.20 15.59 13.62
C ARG A 46 -5.55 14.17 14.03
N HIS A 47 -6.84 13.80 14.06
CA HIS A 47 -7.24 12.43 14.43
C HIS A 47 -6.74 11.37 13.43
N SER A 48 -6.75 11.70 12.13
CA SER A 48 -6.20 10.82 11.08
C SER A 48 -4.69 10.65 11.21
N ILE A 49 -3.96 11.72 11.56
CA ILE A 49 -2.51 11.70 11.78
C ILE A 49 -2.16 10.84 13.00
N TYR A 50 -2.83 11.01 14.14
CA TYR A 50 -2.59 10.18 15.33
C TYR A 50 -2.88 8.70 15.07
N LYS A 51 -3.97 8.39 14.35
CA LYS A 51 -4.30 7.02 13.96
C LYS A 51 -3.23 6.43 13.05
N SER A 52 -2.79 7.19 12.04
CA SER A 52 -1.71 6.77 11.13
C SER A 52 -0.38 6.57 11.85
N LEU A 53 -0.06 7.41 12.86
CA LEU A 53 1.15 7.28 13.67
C LEU A 53 1.10 6.04 14.57
N SER A 54 -0.05 5.78 15.20
CA SER A 54 -0.25 4.58 16.03
C SER A 54 -0.18 3.29 15.22
N ASP A 55 -0.79 3.26 14.02
CA ASP A 55 -0.71 2.12 13.10
C ASP A 55 0.73 1.90 12.61
N PHE A 56 1.50 2.97 12.39
CA PHE A 56 2.90 2.88 12.03
C PHE A 56 3.74 2.25 13.15
N GLN A 57 3.59 2.72 14.39
CA GLN A 57 4.26 2.14 15.55
C GLN A 57 3.87 0.67 15.75
N LEU A 58 2.57 0.36 15.66
CA LEU A 58 2.08 -1.01 15.78
C LEU A 58 2.64 -1.90 14.67
N SER A 59 2.70 -1.41 13.42
CA SER A 59 3.30 -2.12 12.30
C SER A 59 4.79 -2.39 12.52
N ALA A 60 5.53 -1.41 13.04
CA ALA A 60 6.95 -1.58 13.34
C ALA A 60 7.18 -2.62 14.46
N ASN A 61 6.37 -2.56 15.51
CA ASN A 61 6.42 -3.53 16.61
C ASN A 61 6.05 -4.94 16.13
N ALA A 62 5.01 -5.06 15.30
CA ALA A 62 4.59 -6.34 14.72
C ALA A 62 5.67 -6.93 13.80
N SER A 63 6.26 -6.12 12.92
CA SER A 63 7.36 -6.55 12.06
C SER A 63 8.56 -7.01 12.88
N ARG A 64 8.92 -6.26 13.93
CA ARG A 64 10.01 -6.64 14.84
C ARG A 64 9.70 -7.94 15.56
N ALA A 65 8.53 -8.07 16.18
CA ALA A 65 8.16 -9.28 16.90
C ALA A 65 8.19 -10.52 16.00
N LEU A 66 7.69 -10.40 14.76
CA LEU A 66 7.65 -11.50 13.81
C LEU A 66 9.04 -11.87 13.30
N TYR A 67 9.85 -10.90 12.88
CA TYR A 67 11.11 -11.10 12.15
C TYR A 67 12.39 -10.81 12.95
N HIS A 68 12.33 -10.79 14.29
CA HIS A 68 13.52 -10.57 15.11
C HIS A 68 14.59 -11.67 14.96
N ASP A 69 14.21 -12.86 14.51
CA ASP A 69 15.09 -14.01 14.31
C ASP A 69 14.89 -14.62 12.90
N GLU A 70 15.57 -15.75 12.64
CA GLU A 70 15.57 -16.39 11.33
C GLU A 70 14.47 -17.45 11.16
N VAL A 71 13.56 -17.62 12.13
CA VAL A 71 12.55 -18.70 12.13
C VAL A 71 11.66 -18.67 10.87
N PHE A 72 11.38 -17.48 10.33
CA PHE A 72 10.57 -17.31 9.12
C PHE A 72 11.40 -17.06 7.84
N LYS A 73 12.74 -17.10 7.90
CA LYS A 73 13.62 -17.00 6.72
C LYS A 73 13.73 -18.34 5.98
N CYS A 74 12.59 -18.93 5.65
CA CYS A 74 12.52 -20.19 4.92
C CYS A 74 12.02 -19.98 3.48
N ARG A 75 12.52 -20.77 2.52
CA ARG A 75 12.16 -20.63 1.10
C ARG A 75 10.64 -20.70 0.85
N GLN A 76 9.95 -21.53 1.60
CA GLN A 76 8.51 -21.80 1.49
C GLN A 76 7.68 -21.00 2.52
N CYS A 77 8.27 -19.97 3.12
CA CYS A 77 7.60 -19.06 4.04
C CYS A 77 7.19 -17.81 3.25
N ALA A 78 5.91 -17.50 3.28
CA ALA A 78 5.35 -16.33 2.61
C ALA A 78 4.34 -15.68 3.56
N ILE A 79 4.80 -14.72 4.36
CA ILE A 79 3.96 -14.04 5.35
C ILE A 79 3.87 -12.56 4.97
N ASP A 80 2.67 -12.14 4.60
CA ASP A 80 2.34 -10.72 4.46
C ASP A 80 1.71 -10.22 5.76
N LEU A 81 2.40 -9.27 6.41
CA LEU A 81 1.98 -8.63 7.65
C LEU A 81 1.41 -7.25 7.33
N ALA A 82 0.12 -7.06 7.62
CA ALA A 82 -0.54 -5.79 7.40
C ALA A 82 -1.20 -5.28 8.67
N VAL A 83 -0.97 -4.00 8.97
CA VAL A 83 -1.71 -3.26 10.01
C VAL A 83 -2.61 -2.22 9.35
N PHE A 84 -3.85 -2.10 9.81
CA PHE A 84 -4.78 -1.06 9.38
C PHE A 84 -5.87 -0.79 10.42
N ASN A 85 -6.01 0.46 10.84
CA ASN A 85 -6.95 0.89 11.87
C ASN A 85 -6.86 0.06 13.16
N GLY A 86 -5.63 -0.28 13.59
CA GLY A 86 -5.36 -1.13 14.73
C GLY A 86 -5.59 -2.64 14.51
N ASP A 87 -6.17 -3.08 13.39
CA ASP A 87 -6.26 -4.51 13.08
C ASP A 87 -4.95 -5.02 12.45
N ILE A 88 -4.49 -6.18 12.90
CA ILE A 88 -3.33 -6.87 12.34
C ILE A 88 -3.81 -8.07 11.51
N LEU A 89 -3.24 -8.26 10.33
CA LEU A 89 -3.43 -9.41 9.46
C LEU A 89 -2.09 -10.11 9.23
N LEU A 90 -2.09 -11.42 9.42
CA LEU A 90 -1.06 -12.34 8.92
C LEU A 90 -1.66 -13.14 7.75
N ALA A 91 -1.19 -12.91 6.52
CA ALA A 91 -1.70 -13.56 5.32
C ALA A 91 -0.59 -14.35 4.59
N GLY A 92 -1.00 -15.35 3.80
CA GLY A 92 -0.09 -16.17 2.99
C GLY A 92 0.01 -17.60 3.51
N HIS A 93 1.23 -18.15 3.59
CA HIS A 93 1.44 -19.52 4.00
C HIS A 93 2.79 -19.78 4.69
N VAL A 94 2.81 -20.88 5.44
CA VAL A 94 4.00 -21.45 6.09
C VAL A 94 4.00 -22.97 5.92
N PRO A 95 5.16 -23.65 5.98
CA PRO A 95 5.26 -25.08 5.68
C PRO A 95 4.80 -26.00 6.81
N SER A 96 4.47 -25.48 8.01
CA SER A 96 4.04 -26.28 9.17
C SER A 96 3.06 -25.57 10.10
N ALA A 97 2.26 -26.34 10.83
CA ALA A 97 1.38 -25.83 11.88
C ALA A 97 2.15 -25.13 13.01
N LYS A 98 3.36 -25.63 13.33
CA LYS A 98 4.24 -25.05 14.36
C LYS A 98 4.61 -23.61 14.01
N LEU A 99 5.03 -23.35 12.77
CA LEU A 99 5.36 -22.00 12.33
C LEU A 99 4.14 -21.07 12.33
N ARG A 100 2.97 -21.59 11.94
CA ARG A 100 1.72 -20.82 11.99
C ARG A 100 1.36 -20.40 13.41
N GLN A 101 1.49 -21.33 14.36
CA GLN A 101 1.24 -21.07 15.78
C GLN A 101 2.28 -20.11 16.36
N GLU A 102 3.54 -20.25 15.99
CA GLU A 102 4.60 -19.36 16.44
C GLU A 102 4.38 -17.91 15.94
N ALA A 103 4.00 -17.73 14.68
CA ALA A 103 3.66 -16.41 14.14
C ALA A 103 2.49 -15.78 14.91
N GLN A 104 1.44 -16.57 15.18
CA GLN A 104 0.30 -16.13 15.98
C GLN A 104 0.71 -15.73 17.39
N LYS A 105 1.52 -16.56 18.06
CA LYS A 105 1.99 -16.34 19.43
C LYS A 105 2.78 -15.03 19.54
N ARG A 106 3.72 -14.78 18.61
CA ARG A 106 4.54 -13.55 18.59
C ARG A 106 3.68 -12.30 18.46
N ILE A 107 2.73 -12.29 17.54
CA ILE A 107 1.87 -11.13 17.33
C ILE A 107 0.85 -10.98 18.46
N ALA A 108 0.32 -12.08 18.99
CA ALA A 108 -0.65 -12.04 20.09
C ALA A 108 -0.05 -11.46 21.39
N ALA A 109 1.26 -11.53 21.59
CA ALA A 109 1.96 -10.96 22.74
C ALA A 109 2.06 -9.42 22.69
N LEU A 110 1.78 -8.80 21.54
CA LEU A 110 1.76 -7.35 21.41
C LEU A 110 0.55 -6.75 22.14
N GLN A 111 0.64 -5.48 22.49
CA GLN A 111 -0.45 -4.73 23.09
C GLN A 111 -0.91 -3.61 22.15
N GLY A 112 -2.11 -3.09 22.36
CA GLY A 112 -2.63 -1.93 21.63
C GLY A 112 -3.16 -2.20 20.22
N TYR A 113 -3.18 -3.46 19.75
CA TYR A 113 -3.94 -3.82 18.56
C TYR A 113 -5.41 -4.10 18.89
N ARG A 114 -6.27 -3.89 17.91
CA ARG A 114 -7.72 -4.06 18.01
C ARG A 114 -8.14 -5.51 17.80
N ARG A 115 -7.68 -6.13 16.70
CA ARG A 115 -7.93 -7.54 16.35
C ARG A 115 -6.73 -8.13 15.63
N LEU A 116 -6.51 -9.43 15.83
CA LEU A 116 -5.51 -10.21 15.09
C LEU A 116 -6.24 -11.22 14.19
N PHE A 117 -6.02 -11.10 12.89
CA PHE A 117 -6.48 -12.05 11.87
C PHE A 117 -5.32 -12.92 11.42
N ASN A 118 -5.26 -14.16 11.91
CA ASN A 118 -4.31 -15.15 11.40
C ASN A 118 -4.93 -15.93 10.24
N GLN A 119 -4.51 -15.61 9.01
CA GLN A 119 -4.96 -16.22 7.76
C GLN A 119 -3.84 -17.00 7.06
N LEU A 120 -2.80 -17.39 7.81
CA LEU A 120 -1.73 -18.23 7.30
C LEU A 120 -2.23 -19.64 7.02
N ALA A 121 -2.10 -20.06 5.76
CA ALA A 121 -2.32 -21.44 5.35
C ALA A 121 -1.08 -22.31 5.66
N ILE A 122 -1.30 -23.61 5.84
CA ILE A 122 -0.20 -24.58 5.92
C ILE A 122 0.00 -25.16 4.52
N ARG A 123 1.08 -24.76 3.85
CA ARG A 123 1.41 -25.22 2.49
C ARG A 123 2.91 -25.18 2.26
N ARG A 124 3.41 -26.13 1.47
CA ARG A 124 4.80 -26.23 1.04
C ARG A 124 4.89 -25.91 -0.44
N THR A 125 4.84 -24.62 -0.77
CA THR A 125 4.99 -24.11 -2.14
C THR A 125 5.93 -22.93 -2.11
N ASP A 126 6.52 -22.60 -3.25
CA ASP A 126 7.21 -21.34 -3.39
C ASP A 126 6.20 -20.18 -3.51
N PRO A 127 6.49 -19.01 -2.91
CA PRO A 127 5.65 -17.83 -3.03
C PRO A 127 5.60 -17.29 -4.46
N ASN A 128 4.44 -16.76 -4.87
CA ASN A 128 4.27 -16.06 -6.13
C ASN A 128 3.92 -14.57 -5.91
N TYR A 129 4.90 -13.83 -5.39
CA TYR A 129 4.74 -12.40 -5.09
C TYR A 129 4.39 -11.55 -6.31
N ILE A 130 4.86 -11.92 -7.51
CA ILE A 130 4.61 -11.17 -8.75
C ILE A 130 3.12 -11.23 -9.09
N GLN A 131 2.53 -12.43 -9.08
CA GLN A 131 1.11 -12.59 -9.40
C GLN A 131 0.23 -11.87 -8.36
N ASP A 132 0.55 -12.01 -7.08
CA ASP A 132 -0.23 -11.39 -6.00
C ASP A 132 -0.12 -9.85 -6.02
N SER A 133 1.06 -9.31 -6.32
CA SER A 133 1.27 -7.86 -6.49
C SER A 133 0.48 -7.32 -7.68
N TRP A 134 0.42 -8.05 -8.79
CA TRP A 134 -0.34 -7.67 -9.97
C TRP A 134 -1.85 -7.66 -9.72
N ILE A 135 -2.38 -8.67 -9.02
CA ILE A 135 -3.78 -8.70 -8.57
C ILE A 135 -4.06 -7.49 -7.67
N THR A 136 -3.20 -7.24 -6.68
CA THR A 136 -3.35 -6.10 -5.76
C THR A 136 -3.36 -4.77 -6.51
N ALA A 137 -2.44 -4.58 -7.45
CA ALA A 137 -2.35 -3.36 -8.25
C ALA A 137 -3.62 -3.13 -9.08
N LYS A 138 -4.13 -4.18 -9.75
CA LYS A 138 -5.38 -4.11 -10.53
C LYS A 138 -6.59 -3.71 -9.66
N ILE A 139 -6.75 -4.37 -8.52
CA ILE A 139 -7.85 -4.08 -7.59
C ILE A 139 -7.73 -2.64 -7.09
N ARG A 140 -6.54 -2.20 -6.66
CA ARG A 140 -6.33 -0.83 -6.18
C ARG A 140 -6.57 0.22 -7.27
N ALA A 141 -6.20 -0.06 -8.51
CA ALA A 141 -6.47 0.83 -9.64
C ALA A 141 -7.98 0.98 -9.89
N GLN A 142 -8.74 -0.11 -9.85
CA GLN A 142 -10.20 -0.06 -10.00
C GLN A 142 -10.89 0.66 -8.84
N ILE A 143 -10.44 0.44 -7.60
CA ILE A 143 -10.91 1.19 -6.43
C ILE A 143 -10.65 2.69 -6.59
N LEU A 144 -9.47 3.07 -7.09
CA LEU A 144 -9.10 4.47 -7.30
C LEU A 144 -9.89 5.14 -8.44
N ALA A 145 -10.27 4.36 -9.46
CA ALA A 145 -11.04 4.84 -10.60
C ALA A 145 -12.53 5.03 -10.29
N ASP A 146 -13.07 4.37 -9.26
CA ASP A 146 -14.48 4.50 -8.88
C ASP A 146 -14.70 5.62 -7.86
N ALA A 147 -15.28 6.73 -8.30
CA ALA A 147 -15.55 7.91 -7.47
C ALA A 147 -16.49 7.65 -6.28
N ARG A 148 -17.23 6.54 -6.28
CA ARG A 148 -18.15 6.18 -5.17
C ARG A 148 -17.39 5.57 -3.99
N ILE A 149 -16.13 5.19 -4.18
CA ILE A 149 -15.30 4.50 -3.19
C ILE A 149 -14.24 5.47 -2.67
N ASN A 150 -14.10 5.56 -1.35
CA ASN A 150 -12.97 6.29 -0.78
C ASN A 150 -11.78 5.32 -0.61
N PRO A 151 -10.72 5.40 -1.44
CA PRO A 151 -9.62 4.44 -1.41
C PRO A 151 -8.86 4.43 -0.08
N LYS A 152 -8.88 5.54 0.67
CA LYS A 152 -8.22 5.63 1.99
C LYS A 152 -8.92 4.81 3.08
N LYS A 153 -10.17 4.36 2.84
CA LYS A 153 -10.94 3.56 3.80
C LYS A 153 -10.68 2.07 3.70
N PHE A 154 -9.98 1.62 2.66
CA PHE A 154 -9.70 0.22 2.39
C PHE A 154 -8.20 -0.05 2.35
N LYS A 155 -7.77 -1.15 2.95
CA LYS A 155 -6.47 -1.76 2.69
C LYS A 155 -6.69 -3.10 2.02
N VAL A 156 -6.08 -3.27 0.86
CA VAL A 156 -6.15 -4.49 0.05
C VAL A 156 -4.81 -5.19 0.16
N ILE A 157 -4.83 -6.45 0.59
CA ILE A 157 -3.68 -7.34 0.67
C ILE A 157 -4.01 -8.59 -0.15
N THR A 158 -3.06 -9.07 -0.95
CA THR A 158 -3.24 -10.33 -1.68
C THR A 158 -2.08 -11.25 -1.34
N ALA A 159 -2.42 -12.47 -0.93
CA ALA A 159 -1.44 -13.52 -0.73
C ALA A 159 -2.02 -14.85 -1.23
N ASP A 160 -1.24 -15.59 -2.02
CA ASP A 160 -1.63 -16.86 -2.61
C ASP A 160 -2.91 -16.80 -3.44
N ARG A 161 -3.10 -15.69 -4.16
CA ARG A 161 -4.31 -15.33 -4.91
C ARG A 161 -5.56 -15.15 -4.06
N ILE A 162 -5.41 -15.03 -2.74
CA ILE A 162 -6.50 -14.72 -1.81
C ILE A 162 -6.42 -13.24 -1.45
N VAL A 163 -7.49 -12.51 -1.71
CA VAL A 163 -7.59 -11.08 -1.43
C VAL A 163 -8.21 -10.88 -0.05
N TYR A 164 -7.54 -10.11 0.79
CA TYR A 164 -7.99 -9.70 2.11
C TYR A 164 -8.34 -8.21 2.05
N LEU A 165 -9.61 -7.90 2.32
CA LEU A 165 -10.13 -6.53 2.34
C LEU A 165 -10.28 -6.08 3.79
N MET A 166 -9.45 -5.12 4.22
CA MET A 166 -9.48 -4.54 5.57
C MET A 166 -10.03 -3.12 5.53
N GLY A 167 -10.75 -2.72 6.58
CA GLY A 167 -11.18 -1.34 6.74
C GLY A 167 -12.41 -1.14 7.60
N ASP A 168 -12.59 0.11 8.03
CA ASP A 168 -13.82 0.60 8.64
C ASP A 168 -14.58 1.34 7.53
N VAL A 169 -15.71 0.79 7.08
CA VAL A 169 -16.35 1.17 5.82
C VAL A 169 -17.87 1.18 5.93
N ILE A 170 -18.53 1.95 5.07
CA ILE A 170 -19.99 1.87 4.91
C ILE A 170 -20.37 0.64 4.06
N PRO A 171 -21.53 -0.01 4.31
CA PRO A 171 -21.95 -1.21 3.58
C PRO A 171 -21.95 -1.05 2.06
N LEU A 172 -22.40 0.10 1.55
CA LEU A 172 -22.45 0.37 0.12
C LEU A 172 -21.06 0.30 -0.54
N GLN A 173 -20.06 0.99 0.03
CA GLN A 173 -18.69 0.97 -0.49
C GLN A 173 -18.07 -0.42 -0.37
N ALA A 174 -18.34 -1.14 0.71
CA ALA A 174 -17.85 -2.49 0.91
C ALA A 174 -18.32 -3.42 -0.22
N THR A 175 -19.60 -3.36 -0.59
CA THR A 175 -20.15 -4.15 -1.69
C THR A 175 -19.41 -3.88 -3.00
N LEU A 176 -19.23 -2.60 -3.36
CA LEU A 176 -18.49 -2.20 -4.56
C LEU A 176 -17.05 -2.77 -4.59
N VAL A 177 -16.31 -2.63 -3.48
CA VAL A 177 -14.92 -3.12 -3.38
C VAL A 177 -14.86 -4.65 -3.41
N ILE A 178 -15.82 -5.33 -2.77
CA ILE A 178 -15.92 -6.80 -2.79
C ILE A 178 -16.16 -7.28 -4.22
N ASP A 179 -17.02 -6.61 -4.98
CA ASP A 179 -17.35 -6.99 -6.35
C ASP A 179 -16.17 -6.76 -7.30
N ILE A 180 -15.49 -5.61 -7.18
CA ILE A 180 -14.20 -5.33 -7.85
C ILE A 180 -13.19 -6.46 -7.58
N ALA A 181 -13.01 -6.83 -6.30
CA ALA A 181 -12.05 -7.87 -5.94
C ALA A 181 -12.44 -9.25 -6.48
N ARG A 182 -13.73 -9.59 -6.50
CA ARG A 182 -14.24 -10.87 -7.02
C ARG A 182 -14.14 -10.99 -8.53
N GLN A 183 -14.33 -9.89 -9.26
CA GLN A 183 -14.26 -9.86 -10.73
C GLN A 183 -12.82 -9.80 -11.25
N CYS A 184 -11.84 -9.50 -10.39
CA CYS A 184 -10.45 -9.45 -10.79
C CYS A 184 -9.92 -10.84 -11.18
N VAL A 185 -9.45 -10.95 -12.43
CA VAL A 185 -8.86 -12.18 -12.97
C VAL A 185 -7.70 -12.67 -12.10
N GLY A 186 -7.73 -13.97 -11.81
CA GLY A 186 -6.69 -14.64 -11.03
C GLY A 186 -6.96 -14.70 -9.52
N VAL A 187 -7.98 -14.00 -9.01
CA VAL A 187 -8.42 -14.12 -7.61
C VAL A 187 -9.07 -15.47 -7.37
N LYS A 188 -8.63 -16.19 -6.33
CA LYS A 188 -9.25 -17.45 -5.89
C LYS A 188 -10.40 -17.24 -4.91
N ARG A 189 -10.21 -16.30 -3.99
CA ARG A 189 -11.11 -16.08 -2.84
C ARG A 189 -10.93 -14.66 -2.33
N VAL A 190 -12.03 -14.07 -1.86
CA VAL A 190 -12.03 -12.79 -1.16
C VAL A 190 -12.44 -13.00 0.29
N VAL A 191 -11.61 -12.56 1.22
CA VAL A 191 -11.83 -12.60 2.67
C VAL A 191 -12.14 -11.18 3.15
N LYS A 192 -13.31 -11.03 3.77
CA LYS A 192 -13.81 -9.74 4.25
C LYS A 192 -13.36 -9.54 5.69
N LEU A 193 -12.40 -8.65 5.91
CA LEU A 193 -11.93 -8.20 7.22
C LEU A 193 -12.42 -6.77 7.48
N LEU A 194 -13.67 -6.51 7.10
CA LEU A 194 -14.30 -5.20 7.12
C LEU A 194 -15.12 -5.02 8.40
N ARG A 195 -15.13 -3.80 8.91
CA ARG A 195 -16.06 -3.35 9.94
C ARG A 195 -17.03 -2.37 9.32
N TYR A 196 -18.31 -2.68 9.46
CA TYR A 196 -19.38 -1.82 8.97
C TYR A 196 -19.75 -0.80 10.05
N TYR A 197 -19.87 0.46 9.65
CA TYR A 197 -20.53 1.46 10.47
C TYR A 197 -21.70 2.04 9.67
N ASN A 198 -22.83 2.21 10.36
CA ASN A 198 -23.94 2.97 9.84
C ASN A 198 -23.72 4.43 10.25
N LEU A 199 -23.81 5.35 9.30
CA LEU A 199 -23.94 6.76 9.62
C LEU A 199 -25.35 6.95 10.18
N SER A 200 -25.54 6.77 11.49
CA SER A 200 -26.74 7.29 12.15
C SER A 200 -26.66 8.81 12.12
N ASN A 201 -27.70 9.46 11.60
CA ASN A 201 -27.85 10.92 11.58
C ASN A 201 -27.70 11.48 13.00
N HIS A 202 -26.49 11.89 13.37
CA HIS A 202 -26.26 12.90 14.39
C HIS A 202 -25.93 14.21 13.69
N ALA A 203 -26.93 14.70 12.98
CA ALA A 203 -27.08 16.10 12.64
C ALA A 203 -28.55 16.42 12.91
N ILE A 204 -28.79 17.47 13.70
CA ILE A 204 -30.07 17.96 14.21
C ILE A 204 -30.50 17.31 15.54
N THR A 205 -29.90 17.81 16.62
CA THR A 205 -30.67 18.42 17.72
C THR A 205 -29.97 19.70 18.11
#